data_AF-A0A924J074-F1
#
_entry.id   AF-A0A924J074-F1
#
_cell.length_a   1.000
_cell.length_b   1.000
_cell.length_c   1.000
_cell.angle_alpha   90.00
_cell.angle_beta   90.00
_cell.angle_gamma   90.00
#
_symmetry.space_group_name_H-M   'P 1'
#
loop_
_entity.id
_entity.type
_entity.pdbx_description
1 polymer ?
#
loop_
_entity_poly.entity_id
_entity_poly.type
_entity_poly.pdbx_seq_one_letter_code
_entity_poly.pdbx_strand_id
1 'polypeptide(L)'
;MLEVGRTWIVLLRNVSHAVRVAGEDQLMAALVLHAETGMVLGVSISGTAAEALARAFASALANPAADLPPARPARVVSLVEVGPEVRKAIAAASFGSPELIEAGSIPEAEDIFDSLVGHMAGRVQPTEPPSTEDWSLLVGQALAFLRAELWARWSDVVPLGLQLTVDGTAARYIAIVMGNAGVQRGLALYPGKTMPPGLRSPGPKPGPGAALEATPAGTLLLMLDRLGETPTAFADKALRYGWPAGAAYLPTLVSVGPEGSGDLAGVDARRMQVAIAAVVALDARGLALAGGAGAMTGRVALADGAYGEFEIIQRPLLS
;
A
#
# COMPACT_ATOMS: atom_id res chain seq x y z
N MET A 1 15.10 -35.95 -5.84
CA MET A 1 14.39 -34.84 -6.50
C MET A 1 13.24 -34.48 -5.61
N LEU A 2 13.36 -33.41 -4.82
CA LEU A 2 12.41 -33.07 -3.74
C LEU A 2 11.05 -32.69 -4.36
N GLU A 3 9.96 -33.18 -3.77
CA GLU A 3 8.57 -32.84 -4.11
C GLU A 3 8.23 -31.38 -3.72
N VAL A 4 8.93 -30.39 -4.29
CA VAL A 4 8.76 -28.97 -3.95
C VAL A 4 7.42 -28.42 -4.49
N GLY A 5 6.91 -28.98 -5.60
CA GLY A 5 5.68 -28.55 -6.28
C GLY A 5 4.33 -28.92 -5.62
N ARG A 6 4.29 -29.13 -4.29
CA ARG A 6 3.04 -29.42 -3.53
C ARG A 6 2.97 -28.68 -2.19
N THR A 7 3.46 -27.45 -2.14
CA THR A 7 3.40 -26.61 -0.94
C THR A 7 2.30 -25.57 -1.09
N TRP A 8 1.39 -25.52 -0.12
CA TRP A 8 0.38 -24.47 -0.02
C TRP A 8 0.82 -23.41 1.00
N ILE A 9 0.57 -22.14 0.71
CA ILE A 9 0.60 -21.06 1.69
C ILE A 9 -0.85 -20.75 2.06
N VAL A 10 -1.16 -20.74 3.36
CA VAL A 10 -2.51 -20.50 3.88
C VAL A 10 -2.51 -19.26 4.76
N LEU A 11 -3.34 -18.30 4.39
CA LEU A 11 -3.56 -17.05 5.10
C LEU A 11 -5.01 -16.98 5.57
N LEU A 12 -5.21 -16.42 6.77
CA LEU A 12 -6.52 -16.23 7.37
C LEU A 12 -6.50 -14.88 8.09
N ARG A 13 -7.45 -13.99 7.77
CA ARG A 13 -7.56 -12.69 8.45
C ARG A 13 -9.02 -12.30 8.68
N ASN A 14 -9.24 -11.53 9.74
CA ASN A 14 -10.50 -10.84 9.95
C ASN A 14 -10.52 -9.58 9.06
N VAL A 15 -11.46 -9.53 8.12
CA VAL A 15 -11.60 -8.46 7.12
C VAL A 15 -12.80 -7.56 7.37
N SER A 16 -13.46 -7.70 8.52
CA SER A 16 -14.69 -6.95 8.88
C SER A 16 -14.48 -5.43 8.90
N HIS A 17 -13.23 -4.97 9.05
CA HIS A 17 -12.90 -3.54 9.00
C HIS A 17 -12.97 -2.96 7.58
N ALA A 18 -12.81 -3.80 6.56
CA ALA A 18 -12.72 -3.39 5.15
C ALA A 18 -13.94 -3.83 4.32
N VAL A 19 -14.54 -4.97 4.66
CA VAL A 19 -15.67 -5.56 3.93
C VAL A 19 -16.86 -5.69 4.88
N ARG A 20 -18.06 -5.36 4.39
CA ARG A 20 -19.33 -5.50 5.13
C ARG A 20 -20.31 -6.33 4.30
N VAL A 21 -20.90 -7.34 4.91
CA VAL A 21 -21.97 -8.16 4.34
C VAL A 21 -23.18 -8.07 5.25
N ALA A 22 -24.36 -7.87 4.66
CA ALA A 22 -25.59 -7.76 5.44
C ALA A 22 -25.86 -9.04 6.24
N GLY A 23 -26.07 -8.90 7.54
CA GLY A 23 -26.36 -10.02 8.44
C GLY A 23 -25.13 -10.70 9.05
N GLU A 24 -23.92 -10.24 8.74
CA GLU A 24 -22.67 -10.78 9.28
C GLU A 24 -21.98 -9.74 10.18
N ASP A 25 -21.80 -10.08 11.46
CA ASP A 25 -21.09 -9.21 12.42
C ASP A 25 -19.56 -9.29 12.26
N GLN A 26 -19.08 -10.42 11.74
CA GLN A 26 -17.67 -10.67 11.48
C GLN A 26 -17.50 -11.36 10.13
N LEU A 27 -16.40 -11.06 9.46
CA LEU A 27 -16.00 -11.70 8.21
C LEU A 27 -14.55 -12.15 8.31
N MET A 28 -14.36 -13.44 8.11
CA MET A 28 -13.06 -14.09 8.01
C MET A 28 -12.80 -14.42 6.54
N ALA A 29 -11.67 -13.96 6.01
CA ALA A 29 -11.20 -14.31 4.68
C ALA A 29 -10.04 -15.31 4.79
N ALA A 30 -10.13 -16.41 4.04
CA ALA A 30 -9.10 -17.42 3.90
C ALA A 30 -8.60 -17.44 2.45
N LEU A 31 -7.27 -17.52 2.30
CA LEU A 31 -6.60 -17.57 1.01
C LEU A 31 -5.59 -18.71 1.01
N VAL A 32 -5.59 -19.49 -0.08
CA VAL A 32 -4.66 -20.59 -0.32
C VAL A 32 -3.89 -20.26 -1.60
N LEU A 33 -2.56 -20.20 -1.49
CA LEU A 33 -1.67 -19.93 -2.61
C LEU A 33 -0.77 -21.12 -2.89
N HIS A 34 -0.36 -21.27 -4.14
CA HIS A 34 0.73 -22.16 -4.52
C HIS A 34 2.07 -21.50 -4.17
N ALA A 35 2.89 -22.15 -3.34
CA ALA A 35 4.08 -21.51 -2.77
C ALA A 35 5.14 -21.09 -3.81
N GLU A 36 5.28 -21.83 -4.91
CA GLU A 36 6.31 -21.53 -5.92
C GLU A 36 5.89 -20.46 -6.92
N THR A 37 4.59 -20.37 -7.22
CA THR A 37 4.08 -19.50 -8.29
C THR A 37 3.29 -18.30 -7.77
N GLY A 38 2.94 -18.30 -6.48
CA GLY A 38 2.06 -17.29 -5.90
C GLY A 38 0.61 -17.36 -6.40
N MET A 39 0.26 -18.33 -7.24
CA MET A 39 -1.09 -18.42 -7.81
C MET A 39 -2.13 -18.77 -6.75
N VAL A 40 -3.28 -18.11 -6.82
CA VAL A 40 -4.43 -18.39 -5.96
C VAL A 40 -5.01 -19.76 -6.30
N LEU A 41 -4.99 -20.67 -5.34
CA LEU A 41 -5.61 -21.99 -5.46
C LEU A 41 -7.04 -21.98 -4.92
N GLY A 42 -7.29 -21.23 -3.85
CA GLY A 42 -8.61 -21.14 -3.25
C GLY A 42 -8.76 -19.87 -2.43
N VAL A 43 -9.95 -19.29 -2.48
CA VAL A 43 -10.33 -18.12 -1.70
C VAL A 43 -11.72 -18.35 -1.12
N SER A 44 -11.92 -17.95 0.13
CA SER A 44 -13.26 -17.94 0.70
C SER A 44 -13.40 -16.88 1.77
N ILE A 45 -14.63 -16.40 1.93
CA ILE A 45 -15.04 -15.43 2.95
C ILE A 45 -16.26 -16.02 3.63
N SER A 46 -16.28 -16.01 4.96
CA SER A 46 -17.41 -16.53 5.76
C SER A 46 -17.43 -15.86 7.13
N GLY A 47 -18.54 -16.03 7.87
CA GLY A 47 -18.67 -15.48 9.22
C GLY A 47 -17.69 -16.07 10.23
N THR A 48 -17.11 -17.24 9.94
CA THR A 48 -16.17 -17.94 10.83
C THR A 48 -14.90 -18.39 10.12
N ALA A 49 -13.81 -18.49 10.89
CA ALA A 49 -12.52 -18.99 10.40
C ALA A 49 -12.61 -20.42 9.86
N ALA A 50 -13.35 -21.28 10.56
CA ALA A 50 -13.50 -22.69 10.19
C ALA A 50 -14.19 -22.85 8.83
N GLU A 51 -15.27 -22.11 8.59
CA GLU A 51 -15.99 -22.16 7.32
C GLU A 51 -15.18 -21.56 6.17
N ALA A 52 -14.52 -20.43 6.40
CA ALA A 52 -13.67 -19.79 5.40
C ALA A 52 -12.53 -20.74 4.98
N LEU A 53 -11.81 -21.34 5.94
CA LEU A 53 -10.75 -22.30 5.66
C LEU A 53 -11.28 -23.56 4.94
N ALA A 54 -12.38 -24.14 5.42
CA ALA A 54 -12.96 -25.34 4.82
C ALA A 54 -13.34 -25.12 3.35
N ARG A 55 -13.98 -23.99 3.03
CA ARG A 55 -14.37 -23.64 1.66
C ARG A 55 -13.17 -23.30 0.79
N ALA A 56 -12.18 -22.57 1.31
CA ALA A 56 -10.95 -22.25 0.58
C ALA A 56 -10.16 -23.52 0.25
N PHE A 57 -10.05 -24.47 1.19
CA PHE A 57 -9.42 -25.79 0.96
C PHE A 57 -10.20 -26.61 -0.07
N ALA A 58 -11.53 -26.65 0.04
CA ALA A 58 -12.37 -27.34 -0.94
C ALA A 58 -12.17 -26.77 -2.36
N SER A 59 -12.12 -25.43 -2.50
CA SER A 59 -11.83 -24.76 -3.77
C SER A 59 -10.45 -25.14 -4.30
N ALA A 60 -9.42 -25.08 -3.46
CA ALA A 60 -8.04 -25.41 -3.83
C ALA A 60 -7.86 -26.88 -4.27
N LEU A 61 -8.65 -27.80 -3.71
CA LEU A 61 -8.65 -29.20 -4.12
C LEU A 61 -9.42 -29.44 -5.43
N ALA A 62 -10.50 -28.70 -5.67
CA ALA A 62 -11.43 -28.96 -6.76
C ALA A 62 -11.00 -28.33 -8.09
N ASN A 63 -10.46 -27.10 -8.06
CA ASN A 63 -10.13 -26.32 -9.26
C ASN A 63 -8.93 -25.38 -8.98
N PRO A 64 -7.69 -25.86 -9.05
CA PRO A 64 -6.55 -24.94 -9.04
C PRO A 64 -6.61 -24.00 -10.27
N ALA A 65 -6.07 -22.79 -10.14
CA ALA A 65 -5.96 -21.84 -11.25
C ALA A 65 -5.36 -22.50 -12.51
N ALA A 66 -5.80 -22.04 -13.69
CA ALA A 66 -5.90 -22.72 -14.98
C ALA A 66 -4.72 -23.58 -15.50
N ASP A 67 -3.55 -23.54 -14.88
CA ASP A 67 -2.32 -24.20 -15.35
C ASP A 67 -1.69 -25.19 -14.33
N LEU A 68 -2.27 -25.38 -13.14
CA LEU A 68 -1.79 -26.36 -12.17
C LEU A 68 -2.69 -27.61 -12.12
N PRO A 69 -2.12 -28.82 -12.05
CA PRO A 69 -2.93 -30.01 -11.85
C PRO A 69 -3.53 -30.01 -10.43
N PRO A 70 -4.79 -30.47 -10.25
CA PRO A 70 -5.37 -30.67 -8.93
C PRO A 70 -4.51 -31.64 -8.12
N ALA A 71 -3.97 -31.17 -6.99
CA ALA A 71 -3.12 -31.99 -6.13
C ALA A 71 -3.31 -31.60 -4.67
N ARG A 72 -3.31 -32.62 -3.82
CA ARG A 72 -3.26 -32.46 -2.37
C ARG A 72 -1.88 -31.93 -1.96
N PRO A 73 -1.79 -31.02 -0.99
CA PRO A 73 -0.50 -30.51 -0.54
C PRO A 73 0.26 -31.59 0.23
N ALA A 74 1.58 -31.62 0.05
CA ALA A 74 2.49 -32.34 0.94
C ALA A 74 2.85 -31.48 2.16
N ARG A 75 2.87 -30.15 1.98
CA ARG A 75 3.24 -29.16 3.01
C ARG A 75 2.27 -28.00 2.99
N VAL A 76 1.98 -27.47 4.17
CA VAL A 76 1.18 -26.25 4.37
C VAL A 76 2.03 -25.28 5.18
N VAL A 77 2.25 -24.08 4.65
CA VAL A 77 2.90 -22.98 5.34
C VAL A 77 1.81 -22.01 5.80
N SER A 78 1.86 -21.59 7.06
CA SER A 78 0.95 -20.57 7.58
C SER A 78 1.64 -19.70 8.61
N LEU A 79 1.04 -18.57 8.95
CA LEU A 79 1.54 -17.72 10.02
C LEU A 79 1.34 -18.38 11.38
N VAL A 80 2.25 -18.14 12.32
CA VAL A 80 2.21 -18.67 13.68
C VAL A 80 0.85 -18.34 14.35
N GLU A 81 0.35 -17.13 14.13
CA GLU A 81 -0.86 -16.60 14.76
C GLU A 81 -2.14 -17.36 14.39
N VAL A 82 -2.17 -18.00 13.21
CA VAL A 82 -3.34 -18.74 12.70
C VAL A 82 -3.10 -20.24 12.55
N GLY A 83 -1.91 -20.70 12.95
CA GLY A 83 -1.51 -22.11 12.95
C GLY A 83 -2.53 -23.04 13.63
N PRO A 84 -3.10 -22.70 14.81
CA PRO A 84 -4.11 -23.53 15.46
C PRO A 84 -5.39 -23.74 14.62
N GLU A 85 -5.89 -22.70 13.96
CA GLU A 85 -7.08 -22.73 13.11
C GLU A 85 -6.81 -23.55 11.84
N VAL A 86 -5.65 -23.33 11.21
CA VAL A 86 -5.22 -24.07 10.03
C VAL A 86 -5.05 -25.55 10.35
N ARG A 87 -4.46 -25.90 11.49
CA ARG A 87 -4.30 -27.29 11.95
C ARG A 87 -5.65 -27.99 12.13
N LYS A 88 -6.62 -27.32 12.75
CA LYS A 88 -7.99 -27.84 12.89
C LYS A 88 -8.64 -28.06 11.52
N ALA A 89 -8.49 -27.11 10.59
CA ALA A 89 -9.04 -27.21 9.24
C ALA A 89 -8.40 -28.35 8.44
N ILE A 90 -7.08 -28.55 8.53
CA ILE A 90 -6.38 -29.68 7.89
C ILE A 90 -6.94 -31.01 8.39
N ALA A 91 -7.08 -31.16 9.71
CA ALA A 91 -7.62 -32.37 10.32
C ALA A 91 -9.07 -32.67 9.85
N ALA A 92 -9.89 -31.63 9.67
CA ALA A 92 -11.27 -31.77 9.20
C ALA A 92 -11.37 -32.10 7.70
N ALA A 93 -10.51 -31.52 6.87
CA ALA A 93 -10.61 -31.58 5.41
C ALA A 93 -10.22 -32.95 4.81
N SER A 94 -9.64 -33.86 5.60
CA SER A 94 -9.44 -35.27 5.25
C SER A 94 -8.67 -35.53 3.94
N PHE A 95 -7.87 -34.58 3.46
CA PHE A 95 -7.05 -34.72 2.25
C PHE A 95 -5.66 -35.29 2.51
N GLY A 96 -5.37 -35.76 3.73
CA GLY A 96 -4.11 -36.37 4.12
C GLY A 96 -3.55 -35.75 5.41
N SER A 97 -2.26 -35.92 5.62
CA SER A 97 -1.54 -35.37 6.77
C SER A 97 -0.33 -34.56 6.28
N PRO A 98 -0.55 -33.38 5.68
CA PRO A 98 0.55 -32.53 5.26
C PRO A 98 1.37 -32.07 6.47
N GLU A 99 2.65 -31.83 6.23
CA GLU A 99 3.50 -31.13 7.21
C GLU A 99 3.01 -29.67 7.34
N LEU A 100 2.65 -29.23 8.55
CA LEU A 100 2.33 -27.82 8.83
C LEU A 100 3.60 -27.11 9.31
N ILE A 101 3.97 -26.05 8.59
CA ILE A 101 5.13 -25.20 8.87
C ILE A 101 4.61 -23.83 9.28
N GLU A 102 4.88 -23.44 10.51
CA GLU A 102 4.49 -22.15 11.06
C GLU A 102 5.63 -21.15 10.83
N ALA A 103 5.37 -20.12 10.04
CA ALA A 103 6.31 -19.06 9.68
C ALA A 103 5.98 -17.77 10.44
N GLY A 104 7.01 -17.00 10.81
CA GLY A 104 6.81 -15.69 11.46
C GLY A 104 6.37 -14.58 10.50
N SER A 105 6.63 -14.74 9.19
CA SER A 105 6.22 -13.78 8.16
C SER A 105 6.24 -14.44 6.78
N ILE A 106 5.33 -14.02 5.90
CA ILE A 106 5.28 -14.46 4.50
C ILE A 106 4.98 -13.24 3.59
N PRO A 107 5.94 -12.32 3.39
CA PRO A 107 5.67 -10.97 2.88
C PRO A 107 4.92 -10.92 1.55
N GLU A 108 5.35 -11.68 0.55
CA GLU A 108 4.75 -11.69 -0.78
C GLU A 108 3.31 -12.22 -0.75
N ALA A 109 3.06 -13.25 0.05
CA ALA A 109 1.73 -13.82 0.22
C ALA A 109 0.78 -12.84 0.94
N GLU A 110 1.32 -12.09 1.90
CA GLU A 110 0.59 -11.07 2.63
C GLU A 110 0.23 -9.87 1.73
N ASP A 111 1.10 -9.49 0.79
CA ASP A 111 0.77 -8.45 -0.21
C ASP A 111 -0.33 -8.89 -1.17
N ILE A 112 -0.33 -10.16 -1.61
CA ILE A 112 -1.43 -10.72 -2.42
C ILE A 112 -2.74 -10.66 -1.64
N PHE A 113 -2.70 -10.97 -0.33
CA PHE A 113 -3.87 -10.89 0.53
C PHE A 113 -4.35 -9.45 0.72
N ASP A 114 -3.44 -8.50 0.97
CA ASP A 114 -3.77 -7.08 1.10
C ASP A 114 -4.43 -6.56 -0.18
N SER A 115 -3.95 -6.97 -1.36
CA SER A 115 -4.56 -6.65 -2.66
C SER A 115 -5.95 -7.25 -2.84
N LEU A 116 -6.16 -8.51 -2.42
CA LEU A 116 -7.49 -9.13 -2.42
C LEU A 116 -8.46 -8.34 -1.53
N VAL A 117 -8.05 -8.00 -0.29
CA VAL A 117 -8.86 -7.19 0.64
C VAL A 117 -9.13 -5.81 0.07
N GLY A 118 -8.13 -5.18 -0.56
CA GLY A 118 -8.30 -3.91 -1.23
C GLY A 118 -9.33 -3.96 -2.35
N HIS A 119 -9.25 -4.97 -3.21
CA HIS A 119 -10.24 -5.18 -4.27
C HIS A 119 -11.66 -5.35 -3.72
N MET A 120 -11.83 -6.19 -2.69
CA MET A 120 -13.13 -6.39 -2.05
C MET A 120 -13.67 -5.13 -1.36
N ALA A 121 -12.78 -4.27 -0.88
CA ALA A 121 -13.11 -2.96 -0.33
C ALA A 121 -13.39 -1.89 -1.41
N GLY A 122 -13.38 -2.28 -2.70
CA GLY A 122 -13.64 -1.39 -3.83
C GLY A 122 -12.43 -0.55 -4.27
N ARG A 123 -11.21 -0.84 -3.78
CA ARG A 123 -10.00 -0.17 -4.23
C ARG A 123 -9.50 -0.77 -5.54
N VAL A 124 -9.12 0.10 -6.47
CA VAL A 124 -8.45 -0.31 -7.71
C VAL A 124 -7.12 -0.98 -7.36
N GLN A 125 -6.84 -2.13 -7.97
CA GLN A 125 -5.61 -2.88 -7.79
C GLN A 125 -4.68 -2.69 -9.00
N PRO A 126 -3.38 -2.47 -8.80
CA PRO A 126 -2.44 -2.31 -9.90
C PRO A 126 -2.20 -3.64 -10.61
N THR A 127 -2.06 -3.60 -11.94
CA THR A 127 -1.60 -4.76 -12.72
C THR A 127 -0.15 -5.11 -12.39
N GLU A 128 0.67 -4.08 -12.15
CA GLU A 128 2.09 -4.20 -11.78
C GLU A 128 2.29 -3.60 -10.38
N PRO A 129 2.19 -4.42 -9.32
CA PRO A 129 2.42 -3.96 -7.96
C PRO A 129 3.91 -3.64 -7.72
N PRO A 130 4.23 -2.79 -6.73
CA PRO A 130 5.62 -2.54 -6.33
C PRO A 130 6.26 -3.81 -5.76
N SER A 131 7.57 -3.99 -5.98
CA SER A 131 8.32 -5.07 -5.35
C SER A 131 8.50 -4.86 -3.84
N THR A 132 8.95 -5.91 -3.14
CA THR A 132 9.34 -5.86 -1.72
C THR A 132 10.37 -4.75 -1.45
N GLU A 133 11.36 -4.60 -2.32
CA GLU A 133 12.39 -3.58 -2.21
C GLU A 133 11.84 -2.17 -2.51
N ASP A 134 10.96 -2.01 -3.51
CA ASP A 134 10.30 -0.74 -3.80
C ASP A 134 9.49 -0.26 -2.58
N TRP A 135 8.74 -1.17 -1.94
CA TRP A 135 8.01 -0.86 -0.70
C TRP A 135 8.94 -0.47 0.45
N SER A 136 10.03 -1.22 0.66
CA SER A 136 11.00 -0.93 1.72
C SER A 136 11.63 0.45 1.55
N LEU A 137 12.02 0.80 0.32
CA LEU A 137 12.59 2.12 0.01
C LEU A 137 11.55 3.25 0.18
N LEU A 138 10.33 3.05 -0.32
CA LEU A 138 9.24 4.02 -0.18
C LEU A 138 8.88 4.28 1.28
N VAL A 139 8.73 3.23 2.09
CA VAL A 139 8.44 3.34 3.53
C VAL A 139 9.59 4.01 4.27
N GLY A 140 10.84 3.73 3.89
CA GLY A 140 12.02 4.43 4.40
C GLY A 140 11.97 5.94 4.11
N GLN A 141 11.58 6.35 2.90
CA GLN A 141 11.43 7.77 2.56
C GLN A 141 10.25 8.42 3.31
N ALA A 142 9.11 7.74 3.42
CA ALA A 142 7.97 8.22 4.20
C ALA A 142 8.34 8.43 5.68
N LEU A 143 9.21 7.58 6.24
CA LEU A 143 9.70 7.72 7.61
C LEU A 143 10.65 8.93 7.74
N ALA A 144 11.49 9.19 6.75
CA ALA A 144 12.32 10.39 6.71
C ALA A 144 11.46 11.67 6.67
N PHE A 145 10.38 11.66 5.87
CA PHE A 145 9.40 12.74 5.83
C PHE A 145 8.71 12.96 7.18
N LEU A 146 8.27 11.88 7.84
CA LEU A 146 7.69 11.95 9.18
C LEU A 146 8.66 12.63 10.16
N ARG A 147 9.92 12.18 10.20
CA ARG A 147 10.93 12.69 11.13
C ARG A 147 11.29 14.16 10.90
N ALA A 148 11.21 14.62 9.66
CA ALA A 148 11.49 16.01 9.32
C ALA A 148 10.35 16.97 9.71
N GLU A 149 9.13 16.45 9.96
CA GLU A 149 7.96 17.20 10.42
C GLU A 149 7.67 18.47 9.59
N LEU A 150 7.77 18.36 8.26
CA LEU A 150 7.73 19.54 7.37
C LEU A 150 6.45 20.37 7.54
N TRP A 151 5.32 19.73 7.84
CA TRP A 151 4.02 20.40 8.07
C TRP A 151 4.05 21.42 9.21
N ALA A 152 4.98 21.30 10.16
CA ALA A 152 5.13 22.26 11.26
C ALA A 152 5.71 23.61 10.79
N ARG A 153 6.38 23.64 9.63
CA ARG A 153 7.10 24.82 9.12
C ARG A 153 6.62 25.27 7.75
N TRP A 154 6.07 24.36 6.95
CA TRP A 154 5.63 24.62 5.60
C TRP A 154 4.15 24.93 5.56
N SER A 155 3.77 25.96 4.82
CA SER A 155 2.37 26.27 4.56
C SER A 155 1.81 25.37 3.45
N ASP A 156 0.61 24.84 3.66
CA ASP A 156 -0.12 24.00 2.70
C ASP A 156 -0.63 24.79 1.48
N VAL A 157 -0.53 26.13 1.49
CA VAL A 157 -0.84 26.98 0.34
C VAL A 157 0.35 27.25 -0.58
N VAL A 158 1.56 26.79 -0.23
CA VAL A 158 2.77 27.00 -1.05
C VAL A 158 3.06 25.77 -1.92
N PRO A 159 2.69 25.78 -3.21
CA PRO A 159 2.93 24.64 -4.09
C PRO A 159 4.39 24.50 -4.48
N LEU A 160 4.83 23.26 -4.60
CA LEU A 160 6.11 22.91 -5.19
C LEU A 160 5.91 22.40 -6.61
N GLY A 161 6.64 22.97 -7.56
CA GLY A 161 6.80 22.36 -8.87
C GLY A 161 7.77 21.21 -8.78
N LEU A 162 7.38 20.04 -9.27
CA LEU A 162 8.21 18.85 -9.27
C LEU A 162 8.27 18.27 -10.69
N GLN A 163 9.46 18.01 -11.17
CA GLN A 163 9.71 17.18 -12.34
C GLN A 163 10.50 15.95 -11.89
N LEU A 164 9.99 14.78 -12.20
CA LEU A 164 10.58 13.48 -11.85
C LEU A 164 10.94 12.74 -13.12
N THR A 165 12.07 12.05 -13.12
CA THR A 165 12.40 11.07 -14.16
C THR A 165 12.59 9.72 -13.48
N VAL A 166 11.73 8.75 -13.81
CA VAL A 166 11.80 7.36 -13.32
C VAL A 166 11.68 6.46 -14.53
N ASP A 167 12.56 5.47 -14.66
CA ASP A 167 12.61 4.53 -15.79
C ASP A 167 12.65 5.24 -17.15
N GLY A 168 13.44 6.32 -17.23
CA GLY A 168 13.56 7.16 -18.44
C GLY A 168 12.31 8.00 -18.76
N THR A 169 11.25 7.91 -17.96
CA THR A 169 9.98 8.59 -18.19
C THR A 169 9.86 9.82 -17.29
N ALA A 170 9.75 10.99 -17.92
CA ALA A 170 9.52 12.24 -17.21
C ALA A 170 8.04 12.40 -16.82
N ALA A 171 7.80 12.70 -15.54
CA ALA A 171 6.50 13.05 -15.00
C ALA A 171 6.58 14.42 -14.30
N ARG A 172 5.46 15.14 -14.26
CA ARG A 172 5.39 16.45 -13.61
C ARG A 172 4.27 16.46 -12.60
N TYR A 173 4.55 17.04 -11.44
CA TYR A 173 3.61 17.17 -10.35
C TYR A 173 3.64 18.58 -9.76
N ILE A 174 2.52 18.94 -9.15
CA ILE A 174 2.47 19.93 -8.09
C ILE A 174 2.40 19.19 -6.77
N ALA A 175 3.43 19.36 -5.95
CA ALA A 175 3.48 18.76 -4.62
C ALA A 175 3.00 19.76 -3.55
N ILE A 176 2.18 19.27 -2.62
CA ILE A 176 1.66 20.02 -1.47
C ILE A 176 2.01 19.25 -0.20
N VAL A 177 2.80 19.88 0.67
CA VAL A 177 3.01 19.40 2.04
C VAL A 177 1.76 19.71 2.85
N MET A 178 1.05 18.67 3.26
CA MET A 178 -0.21 18.76 3.99
C MET A 178 0.03 18.81 5.50
N GLY A 179 -0.82 19.55 6.22
CA GLY A 179 -0.93 19.45 7.68
C GLY A 179 -0.79 20.76 8.43
N ASN A 180 -0.42 21.87 7.77
CA ASN A 180 -0.28 23.16 8.43
C ASN A 180 -1.62 23.70 8.95
N ALA A 181 -2.70 23.56 8.17
CA ALA A 181 -4.06 23.86 8.63
C ALA A 181 -4.64 22.83 9.63
N GLY A 182 -3.85 21.83 10.06
CA GLY A 182 -4.20 20.92 11.15
C GLY A 182 -5.24 19.83 10.82
N VAL A 183 -5.45 19.50 9.54
CA VAL A 183 -6.54 18.61 9.10
C VAL A 183 -6.03 17.22 8.77
N GLN A 184 -5.08 17.13 7.84
CA GLN A 184 -4.45 15.89 7.39
C GLN A 184 -2.98 16.15 7.22
N ARG A 185 -2.11 15.32 7.80
CA ARG A 185 -0.66 15.40 7.60
C ARG A 185 -0.25 14.51 6.44
N GLY A 186 0.76 14.93 5.68
CA GLY A 186 1.31 14.10 4.62
C GLY A 186 1.77 14.90 3.39
N LEU A 187 1.75 14.24 2.24
CA LEU A 187 2.18 14.79 0.95
C LEU A 187 1.18 14.42 -0.14
N ALA A 188 0.71 15.41 -0.89
CA ALA A 188 -0.10 15.21 -2.08
C ALA A 188 0.66 15.60 -3.35
N LEU A 189 0.64 14.73 -4.36
CA LEU A 189 1.24 14.98 -5.68
C LEU A 189 0.14 15.05 -6.72
N TYR A 190 -0.24 16.26 -7.14
CA TYR A 190 -1.22 16.45 -8.20
C TYR A 190 -0.52 16.41 -9.56
N PRO A 191 -1.04 15.66 -10.54
CA PRO A 191 -0.38 15.54 -11.84
C PRO A 191 -0.42 16.86 -12.62
N GLY A 192 0.65 17.10 -13.38
CA GLY A 192 0.77 18.24 -14.28
C GLY A 192 1.56 19.42 -13.68
N LYS A 193 1.32 20.61 -14.24
CA LYS A 193 2.10 21.83 -13.94
C LYS A 193 1.29 22.90 -13.21
N THR A 194 0.03 22.67 -12.90
CA THR A 194 -0.86 23.69 -12.35
C THR A 194 -1.71 23.10 -11.25
N MET A 195 -1.93 23.88 -10.18
CA MET A 195 -2.85 23.47 -9.11
C MET A 195 -4.26 23.20 -9.67
N PRO A 196 -4.88 22.06 -9.31
CA PRO A 196 -6.23 21.72 -9.72
C PRO A 196 -7.25 22.82 -9.37
N PRO A 197 -8.24 23.09 -10.24
CA PRO A 197 -9.35 23.99 -9.93
C PRO A 197 -10.15 23.41 -8.75
N GLY A 198 -10.22 24.12 -7.62
CA GLY A 198 -10.91 23.66 -6.40
C GLY A 198 -10.02 23.62 -5.15
N LEU A 199 -8.70 23.47 -5.31
CA LEU A 199 -7.73 23.58 -4.19
C LEU A 199 -7.27 25.03 -3.94
N ARG A 200 -7.68 25.97 -4.81
CA ARG A 200 -7.28 27.39 -4.74
C ARG A 200 -8.15 28.24 -3.82
N SER A 201 -9.21 27.68 -3.22
CA SER A 201 -10.18 28.47 -2.44
C SER A 201 -10.56 27.76 -1.15
N PRO A 202 -10.61 28.46 0.00
CA PRO A 202 -11.12 27.94 1.26
C PRO A 202 -12.65 27.85 1.19
N GLY A 203 -13.17 26.92 0.40
CA GLY A 203 -14.58 26.56 0.39
C GLY A 203 -14.93 25.54 1.48
N PRO A 204 -16.21 25.30 1.76
CA PRO A 204 -16.64 24.29 2.73
C PRO A 204 -16.05 22.93 2.34
N LYS A 205 -15.35 22.29 3.27
CA LYS A 205 -14.72 20.99 3.06
C LYS A 205 -15.81 19.95 2.77
N PRO A 206 -15.75 19.24 1.64
CA PRO A 206 -16.61 18.08 1.44
C PRO A 206 -16.33 17.05 2.54
N GLY A 207 -17.32 16.22 2.86
CA GLY A 207 -17.12 15.06 3.74
C GLY A 207 -16.03 14.11 3.18
N PRO A 208 -15.51 13.18 4.00
CA PRO A 208 -14.33 12.37 3.66
C PRO A 208 -14.37 11.67 2.29
N GLY A 209 -15.55 11.26 1.82
CA GLY A 209 -15.74 10.63 0.51
C GLY A 209 -15.75 11.60 -0.69
N ALA A 210 -16.27 12.81 -0.52
CA ALA A 210 -16.43 13.78 -1.62
C ALA A 210 -15.13 14.54 -1.94
N ALA A 211 -14.15 14.54 -1.03
CA ALA A 211 -12.82 15.13 -1.29
C ALA A 211 -11.98 14.28 -2.27
N LEU A 212 -12.19 12.96 -2.30
CA LEU A 212 -11.50 12.05 -3.21
C LEU A 212 -12.11 12.07 -4.63
N GLU A 213 -13.43 12.20 -4.77
CA GLU A 213 -14.10 12.29 -6.08
C GLU A 213 -13.69 13.54 -6.89
N ALA A 214 -13.32 14.64 -6.21
CA ALA A 214 -12.82 15.85 -6.86
C ALA A 214 -11.29 15.83 -7.11
N THR A 215 -10.59 14.77 -6.69
CA THR A 215 -9.14 14.65 -6.84
C THR A 215 -8.79 14.18 -8.26
N PRO A 216 -7.92 14.89 -9.01
CA PRO A 216 -7.58 14.50 -10.37
C PRO A 216 -6.95 13.09 -10.45
N ALA A 217 -7.34 12.32 -11.46
CA ALA A 217 -6.69 11.06 -11.78
C ALA A 217 -5.19 11.27 -12.06
N GLY A 218 -4.35 10.38 -11.54
CA GLY A 218 -2.89 10.48 -11.49
C GLY A 218 -2.35 11.12 -10.21
N THR A 219 -3.20 11.45 -9.23
CA THR A 219 -2.75 11.96 -7.93
C THR A 219 -2.16 10.85 -7.08
N LEU A 220 -1.02 11.13 -6.43
CA LEU A 220 -0.40 10.23 -5.45
C LEU A 220 -0.45 10.86 -4.06
N LEU A 221 -0.79 10.07 -3.03
CA LEU A 221 -0.98 10.55 -1.66
C LEU A 221 -0.16 9.72 -0.68
N LEU A 222 0.54 10.42 0.22
CA LEU A 222 0.98 9.92 1.52
C LEU A 222 0.13 10.64 2.56
N MET A 223 -0.64 9.90 3.34
CA MET A 223 -1.38 10.38 4.50
C MET A 223 -0.72 9.82 5.76
N LEU A 224 -0.60 10.66 6.79
CA LEU A 224 -0.06 10.30 8.09
C LEU A 224 -1.18 10.41 9.13
N ASP A 225 -1.79 9.27 9.42
CA ASP A 225 -2.96 9.17 10.29
C ASP A 225 -2.53 8.72 11.69
N ARG A 226 -3.32 9.05 12.73
CA ARG A 226 -3.01 8.58 14.08
C ARG A 226 -3.33 7.10 14.23
N LEU A 227 -2.72 6.48 15.24
CA LEU A 227 -3.10 5.14 15.69
C LEU A 227 -4.62 5.09 15.97
N GLY A 228 -5.29 4.11 15.36
CA GLY A 228 -6.74 3.93 15.45
C GLY A 228 -7.55 4.61 14.33
N GLU A 229 -6.95 5.52 13.56
CA GLU A 229 -7.56 6.13 12.36
C GLU A 229 -7.16 5.38 11.08
N THR A 230 -5.96 4.80 11.04
CA THR A 230 -5.47 4.01 9.92
C THR A 230 -6.12 2.63 9.85
N PRO A 231 -6.64 2.20 8.69
CA PRO A 231 -7.06 0.81 8.49
C PRO A 231 -5.91 -0.18 8.74
N THR A 232 -6.20 -1.28 9.42
CA THR A 232 -5.20 -2.26 9.88
C THR A 232 -4.31 -2.79 8.76
N ALA A 233 -4.86 -3.01 7.56
CA ALA A 233 -4.07 -3.47 6.41
C ALA A 233 -2.91 -2.53 6.05
N PHE A 234 -3.12 -1.20 6.09
CA PHE A 234 -2.05 -0.24 5.82
C PHE A 234 -1.03 -0.19 6.97
N ALA A 235 -1.50 -0.32 8.22
CA ALA A 235 -0.63 -0.38 9.38
C ALA A 235 0.31 -1.60 9.32
N ASP A 236 -0.25 -2.79 9.10
CA ASP A 236 0.50 -4.04 9.00
C ASP A 236 1.51 -3.99 7.86
N LYS A 237 1.10 -3.45 6.70
CA LYS A 237 1.98 -3.27 5.55
C LYS A 237 3.13 -2.33 5.87
N ALA A 238 2.88 -1.20 6.53
CA ALA A 238 3.94 -0.28 6.92
C ALA A 238 4.96 -0.95 7.86
N LEU A 239 4.48 -1.70 8.87
CA LEU A 239 5.34 -2.43 9.81
C LEU A 239 6.20 -3.47 9.09
N ARG A 240 5.60 -4.23 8.16
CA ARG A 240 6.29 -5.24 7.33
C ARG A 240 7.49 -4.64 6.59
N TYR A 241 7.37 -3.39 6.14
CA TYR A 241 8.36 -2.68 5.36
C TYR A 241 9.24 -1.70 6.18
N GLY A 242 9.31 -1.90 7.50
CA GLY A 242 10.29 -1.24 8.36
C GLY A 242 9.77 0.01 9.10
N TRP A 243 8.46 0.25 9.11
CA TRP A 243 7.88 1.29 9.96
C TRP A 243 8.00 0.93 11.45
N PRO A 244 8.30 1.89 12.35
CA PRO A 244 8.42 1.59 13.78
C PRO A 244 7.06 1.31 14.43
N ALA A 245 6.95 0.20 15.18
CA ALA A 245 5.71 -0.22 15.87
C ALA A 245 5.13 0.80 16.88
N GLY A 246 5.96 1.69 17.41
CA GLY A 246 5.55 2.74 18.37
C GLY A 246 5.39 4.14 17.76
N ALA A 247 5.41 4.27 16.43
CA ALA A 247 5.28 5.57 15.79
C ALA A 247 3.91 6.19 16.06
N ALA A 248 3.88 7.50 16.34
CA ALA A 248 2.64 8.23 16.63
C ALA A 248 1.70 8.36 15.42
N TYR A 249 2.26 8.18 14.21
CA TYR A 249 1.55 8.25 12.95
C TYR A 249 1.87 7.01 12.11
N LEU A 250 0.90 6.58 11.30
CA LEU A 250 1.04 5.48 10.35
C LEU A 250 0.81 6.01 8.92
N PRO A 251 1.56 5.49 7.93
CA PRO A 251 1.46 5.95 6.56
C PRO A 251 0.36 5.19 5.81
N THR A 252 -0.50 5.93 5.13
CA THR A 252 -1.39 5.41 4.09
C THR A 252 -0.89 5.94 2.74
N LEU A 253 -0.52 5.03 1.83
CA LEU A 253 0.05 5.34 0.53
C LEU A 253 -0.91 4.86 -0.56
N VAL A 254 -1.47 5.79 -1.34
CA VAL A 254 -2.53 5.48 -2.32
C VAL A 254 -2.35 6.29 -3.61
N SER A 255 -2.91 5.76 -4.71
CA SER A 255 -3.09 6.46 -5.97
C SER A 255 -4.57 6.85 -6.15
N VAL A 256 -4.83 7.87 -6.95
CA VAL A 256 -6.17 8.20 -7.45
C VAL A 256 -6.17 8.02 -8.95
N GLY A 257 -6.94 7.07 -9.45
CA GLY A 257 -7.15 6.79 -10.87
C GLY A 257 -8.51 7.25 -11.39
N PRO A 258 -8.82 7.01 -12.68
CA PRO A 258 -10.11 7.33 -13.27
C PRO A 258 -11.31 6.64 -12.59
N GLU A 259 -11.06 5.47 -12.00
CA GLU A 259 -12.07 4.64 -11.32
C GLU A 259 -12.11 4.88 -9.79
N GLY A 260 -11.34 5.87 -9.29
CA GLY A 260 -11.28 6.21 -7.88
C GLY A 260 -9.93 5.86 -7.23
N SER A 261 -9.92 5.76 -5.91
CA SER A 261 -8.70 5.46 -5.15
C SER A 261 -8.25 4.01 -5.35
N GLY A 262 -6.95 3.82 -5.50
CA GLY A 262 -6.32 2.51 -5.65
C GLY A 262 -5.04 2.39 -4.86
N ASP A 263 -4.55 1.16 -4.80
CA ASP A 263 -3.21 0.89 -4.28
C ASP A 263 -2.17 1.41 -5.29
N LEU A 264 -0.93 1.64 -4.85
CA LEU A 264 0.12 2.16 -5.73
C LEU A 264 0.57 1.10 -6.72
N ALA A 265 0.67 1.46 -8.01
CA ALA A 265 1.44 0.69 -8.99
C ALA A 265 2.95 0.87 -8.75
N GLY A 266 3.77 -0.05 -9.25
CA GLY A 266 5.23 -0.02 -9.08
C GLY A 266 5.87 1.31 -9.51
N VAL A 267 5.51 1.80 -10.70
CA VAL A 267 6.00 3.10 -11.20
C VAL A 267 5.59 4.27 -10.30
N ASP A 268 4.38 4.22 -9.74
CA ASP A 268 3.87 5.29 -8.89
C ASP A 268 4.48 5.25 -7.48
N ALA A 269 4.77 4.06 -6.96
CA ALA A 269 5.56 3.89 -5.73
C ALA A 269 6.96 4.50 -5.87
N ARG A 270 7.65 4.22 -6.98
CA ARG A 270 8.97 4.81 -7.29
C ARG A 270 8.89 6.33 -7.43
N ARG A 271 7.89 6.86 -8.15
CA ARG A 271 7.67 8.31 -8.26
C ARG A 271 7.41 8.94 -6.90
N MET A 272 6.57 8.33 -6.07
CA MET A 272 6.28 8.80 -4.73
C MET A 272 7.54 8.80 -3.84
N GLN A 273 8.36 7.75 -3.92
CA GLN A 273 9.65 7.66 -3.23
C GLN A 273 10.57 8.82 -3.61
N VAL A 274 10.75 9.07 -4.92
CA VAL A 274 11.61 10.15 -5.42
C VAL A 274 11.06 11.52 -5.01
N ALA A 275 9.74 11.71 -5.07
CA ALA A 275 9.09 12.95 -4.67
C ALA A 275 9.27 13.26 -3.18
N ILE A 276 9.07 12.28 -2.30
CA ILE A 276 9.29 12.44 -0.86
C ILE A 276 10.74 12.85 -0.58
N ALA A 277 11.69 12.15 -1.20
CA ALA A 277 13.12 12.47 -1.05
C ALA A 277 13.44 13.89 -1.53
N ALA A 278 12.87 14.34 -2.66
CA ALA A 278 13.04 15.70 -3.18
C ALA A 278 12.55 16.76 -2.19
N VAL A 279 11.38 16.53 -1.60
CA VAL A 279 10.76 17.43 -0.61
C VAL A 279 11.59 17.50 0.68
N VAL A 280 12.04 16.36 1.20
CA VAL A 280 12.91 16.29 2.39
C VAL A 280 14.25 16.97 2.12
N ALA A 281 14.85 16.76 0.94
CA ALA A 281 16.11 17.38 0.57
C ALA A 281 15.99 18.91 0.42
N LEU A 282 14.87 19.40 -0.10
CA LEU A 282 14.58 20.83 -0.19
C LEU A 282 14.44 21.46 1.21
N ASP A 283 13.75 20.78 2.14
CA ASP A 283 13.63 21.22 3.54
C ASP A 283 14.98 21.28 4.25
N ALA A 284 15.82 20.25 4.11
CA ALA A 284 17.15 20.19 4.74
C ALA A 284 18.08 21.36 4.33
N ARG A 285 17.84 21.97 3.16
CA ARG A 285 18.59 23.13 2.68
C ARG A 285 18.11 24.46 3.28
N GLY A 286 17.00 24.47 4.02
CA GLY A 286 16.40 25.67 4.63
C GLY A 286 15.75 26.62 3.63
N LEU A 287 15.62 26.21 2.35
CA LEU A 287 15.13 27.08 1.28
C LEU A 287 13.64 27.40 1.38
N ALA A 288 12.86 26.58 2.09
CA ALA A 288 11.42 26.76 2.27
C ALA A 288 11.03 28.12 2.89
N LEU A 289 11.96 28.76 3.62
CA LEU A 289 11.75 30.02 4.34
C LEU A 289 12.40 31.24 3.64
N ALA A 290 13.25 31.04 2.62
CA ALA A 290 14.18 32.08 2.16
C ALA A 290 13.84 32.73 0.80
N GLY A 291 12.71 32.41 0.17
CA GLY A 291 12.25 33.10 -1.05
C GLY A 291 13.17 32.99 -2.27
N GLY A 292 14.14 32.07 -2.25
CA GLY A 292 15.10 31.87 -3.34
C GLY A 292 14.54 30.94 -4.41
N ALA A 293 14.28 31.48 -5.62
CA ALA A 293 13.70 30.79 -6.78
C ALA A 293 14.65 29.77 -7.49
N GLY A 294 15.59 29.17 -6.77
CA GLY A 294 16.51 28.19 -7.33
C GLY A 294 15.89 26.80 -7.35
N ALA A 295 15.70 26.22 -8.54
CA ALA A 295 15.39 24.81 -8.66
C ALA A 295 16.52 23.97 -8.01
N MET A 296 16.13 22.97 -7.24
CA MET A 296 17.04 21.98 -6.67
C MET A 296 16.91 20.68 -7.44
N THR A 297 18.04 20.13 -7.87
CA THR A 297 18.09 18.82 -8.51
C THR A 297 18.71 17.78 -7.59
N GLY A 298 18.38 16.52 -7.83
CA GLY A 298 18.97 15.41 -7.10
C GLY A 298 18.59 14.06 -7.72
N ARG A 299 19.13 13.00 -7.13
CA ARG A 299 18.88 11.62 -7.53
C ARG A 299 18.66 10.73 -6.33
N VAL A 300 17.87 9.68 -6.50
CA VAL A 300 17.48 8.71 -5.48
C VAL A 300 17.68 7.32 -6.06
N ALA A 301 18.33 6.42 -5.32
CA ALA A 301 18.48 5.04 -5.75
C ALA A 301 17.13 4.31 -5.74
N LEU A 302 16.88 3.49 -6.76
CA LEU A 302 15.70 2.64 -6.90
C LEU A 302 16.05 1.18 -6.62
N ALA A 303 15.03 0.33 -6.44
CA ALA A 303 15.19 -1.08 -6.08
C ALA A 303 16.00 -1.89 -7.10
N ASP A 304 15.87 -1.58 -8.38
CA ASP A 304 16.57 -2.24 -9.49
C ASP A 304 18.02 -1.75 -9.68
N GLY A 305 18.51 -0.88 -8.78
CA GLY A 305 19.84 -0.28 -8.86
C GLY A 305 19.93 0.91 -9.81
N ALA A 306 18.84 1.28 -10.51
CA ALA A 306 18.76 2.52 -11.25
C ALA A 306 18.61 3.73 -10.32
N TYR A 307 18.51 4.92 -10.92
CA TYR A 307 18.27 6.16 -10.21
C TYR A 307 17.02 6.85 -10.73
N GLY A 308 16.18 7.30 -9.81
CA GLY A 308 15.18 8.31 -10.08
C GLY A 308 15.80 9.69 -9.93
N GLU A 309 15.51 10.59 -10.85
CA GLU A 309 15.98 11.98 -10.82
C GLU A 309 14.84 12.93 -10.49
N PHE A 310 15.15 14.03 -9.81
CA PHE A 310 14.19 15.08 -9.55
C PHE A 310 14.76 16.48 -9.81
N GLU A 311 13.86 17.37 -10.18
CA GLU A 311 13.99 18.80 -10.08
C GLU A 311 12.79 19.33 -9.27
N ILE A 312 13.07 20.06 -8.19
CA ILE A 312 12.05 20.63 -7.31
C ILE A 312 12.25 22.14 -7.17
N ILE A 313 11.16 22.89 -7.28
CA ILE A 313 11.17 24.35 -7.15
C ILE A 313 9.98 24.82 -6.31
N GLN A 314 10.24 25.71 -5.35
CA GLN A 314 9.19 26.40 -4.62
C GLN A 314 8.57 27.45 -5.54
N ARG A 315 7.26 27.37 -5.77
CA ARG A 315 6.57 28.35 -6.59
C ARG A 315 6.12 29.52 -5.74
N PRO A 316 6.16 30.76 -6.27
CA PRO A 316 5.50 31.88 -5.61
C PRO A 316 4.03 31.54 -5.36
N LEU A 317 3.49 32.00 -4.23
CA LEU A 317 2.04 32.06 -4.03
C LEU A 317 1.47 32.81 -5.23
N LEU A 318 0.65 32.14 -6.05
CA LEU A 318 -0.10 32.81 -7.11
C LEU A 318 -1.00 33.83 -6.40
N SER A 319 -0.72 35.11 -6.62
CA SER A 319 -1.58 36.22 -6.20
C SER A 319 -2.84 36.28 -7.04
#